data_AF-A0A2N6IP82-F1
#
_entry.id   AF-A0A2N6IP82-F1
#
_cell.length_a   1.000
_cell.length_b   1.000
_cell.length_c   1.000
_cell.angle_alpha   90.00
_cell.angle_beta   90.00
_cell.angle_gamma   90.00
#
_symmetry.space_group_name_H-M   'P 1'
#
loop_
_entity.id
_entity.type
_entity.pdbx_description
1 polymer ?
#
loop_
_entity_poly.entity_id
_entity_poly.type
_entity_poly.pdbx_seq_one_letter_code
_entity_poly.pdbx_strand_id
1 'polypeptide(L)'
;MARSARRQRGFTYLGLIILVAILGLVGAAGLKMGSLLQRQAAEQELLDIGAQFADALQSYAGATPAGQPQQPQNLAALLRDPRFPQVRRHLRKLYVDPITGRAEWGLLYQPGSTGIIGVHSLSQAAPLKVANFEARFTGFEGKVHFSEWRFMLDSRVSSVPSAGPAAVPASDEAGIAPALPAPPLFSHPIAPPQEQTPPEPVEQPEAQNSAENTAE
;
A
#
# COMPACT_ATOMS: atom_id res chain seq x y z
N MET A 1 -40.69 -50.93 -58.40
CA MET A 1 -40.59 -50.61 -56.95
C MET A 1 -39.49 -49.58 -56.77
N ALA A 2 -39.83 -48.30 -56.60
CA ALA A 2 -38.82 -47.26 -56.36
C ALA A 2 -38.66 -47.04 -54.85
N ARG A 3 -37.45 -47.30 -54.31
CA ARG A 3 -37.11 -47.02 -52.92
C ARG A 3 -36.69 -45.56 -52.78
N SER A 4 -37.45 -44.79 -52.01
CA SER A 4 -37.14 -43.42 -51.62
C SER A 4 -35.92 -43.37 -50.69
N ALA A 5 -34.83 -42.73 -51.13
CA ALA A 5 -33.67 -42.43 -50.30
C ALA A 5 -34.03 -41.34 -49.27
N ARG A 6 -34.04 -41.71 -47.99
CA ARG A 6 -34.34 -40.81 -46.87
C ARG A 6 -33.11 -39.89 -46.65
N ARG A 7 -33.19 -38.63 -47.10
CA ARG A 7 -32.17 -37.60 -46.84
C ARG A 7 -32.02 -37.41 -45.32
N GLN A 8 -30.85 -37.77 -44.78
CA GLN A 8 -30.58 -37.66 -43.36
C GLN A 8 -30.42 -36.20 -42.93
N ARG A 9 -30.99 -35.89 -41.77
CA ARG A 9 -31.07 -34.58 -41.12
C ARG A 9 -29.70 -34.15 -40.57
N GLY A 10 -28.83 -33.61 -41.43
CA GLY A 10 -27.56 -32.99 -41.01
C GLY A 10 -27.72 -31.63 -40.31
N PHE A 11 -28.87 -30.97 -40.49
CA PHE A 11 -29.13 -29.63 -39.96
C PHE A 11 -29.20 -29.58 -38.43
N THR A 12 -29.78 -30.59 -37.78
CA THR A 12 -29.89 -30.66 -36.31
C THR A 12 -28.54 -30.83 -35.63
N TYR A 13 -27.62 -31.57 -36.24
CA TYR A 13 -26.26 -31.71 -35.72
C TYR A 13 -25.47 -30.41 -35.86
N LEU A 14 -25.61 -29.72 -37.00
CA LEU A 14 -25.00 -28.41 -37.21
C LEU A 14 -25.55 -27.36 -36.24
N GLY A 15 -26.87 -27.34 -36.02
CA GLY A 15 -27.50 -26.48 -35.03
C GLY A 15 -27.03 -26.77 -33.60
N LEU A 16 -26.82 -28.04 -33.24
CA LEU A 16 -26.28 -28.43 -31.94
C LEU A 16 -24.83 -27.95 -31.76
N ILE A 17 -23.97 -28.13 -32.76
CA ILE A 17 -22.58 -27.63 -32.71
C ILE A 17 -22.56 -26.12 -32.57
N ILE A 18 -23.38 -25.39 -33.33
CA ILE A 18 -23.46 -23.93 -33.24
C ILE A 18 -23.97 -23.50 -31.86
N LEU A 19 -24.99 -24.17 -31.31
CA LEU A 19 -25.50 -23.89 -29.97
C LEU A 19 -24.41 -24.10 -28.91
N VAL A 20 -23.70 -25.23 -28.95
CA VAL A 20 -22.61 -25.53 -28.00
C VAL A 20 -21.46 -24.53 -28.17
N ALA A 21 -21.15 -24.12 -29.41
CA ALA A 21 -20.14 -23.10 -29.68
C ALA A 21 -20.54 -21.73 -29.09
N ILE A 22 -21.81 -21.32 -29.23
CA ILE A 22 -22.33 -20.08 -28.63
C ILE A 22 -22.28 -20.16 -27.11
N LEU A 23 -22.72 -21.27 -26.51
CA LEU A 23 -22.67 -21.47 -25.06
C LEU A 23 -21.22 -21.45 -24.52
N GLY A 24 -20.28 -22.07 -25.25
CA GLY A 24 -18.86 -22.02 -24.93
C GLY A 24 -18.28 -20.61 -25.00
N LEU A 25 -18.65 -19.84 -26.03
CA LEU A 25 -18.21 -18.45 -26.19
C LEU A 25 -18.74 -17.55 -25.06
N VAL A 26 -20.02 -17.65 -24.72
CA VAL A 26 -20.66 -16.86 -23.67
C VAL A 26 -20.08 -17.22 -22.29
N GLY A 27 -19.87 -18.50 -22.00
CA GLY A 27 -19.28 -18.96 -20.75
C GLY A 27 -17.86 -18.44 -20.51
N ALA A 28 -17.05 -18.34 -21.56
CA ALA A 28 -15.66 -17.88 -21.44
C ALA A 28 -15.52 -16.39 -21.09
N ALA A 29 -16.51 -15.55 -21.43
CA ALA A 29 -16.44 -14.10 -21.23
C ALA A 29 -16.64 -13.66 -19.76
N GLY A 30 -17.33 -14.45 -18.92
CA GLY A 30 -17.71 -14.05 -17.55
C GLY A 30 -16.59 -14.09 -16.51
N LEU A 31 -15.48 -14.79 -16.77
CA LEU A 31 -14.50 -15.13 -15.72
C LEU A 31 -13.56 -13.98 -15.31
N LYS A 32 -13.38 -12.96 -16.16
CA LYS A 32 -12.36 -11.92 -15.93
C LYS A 32 -12.78 -10.86 -14.90
N MET A 33 -14.07 -10.72 -14.60
CA MET A 33 -14.57 -9.68 -13.68
C MET A 33 -14.31 -10.03 -12.20
N GLY A 34 -14.15 -11.32 -11.87
CA GLY A 34 -14.04 -11.78 -10.48
C GLY A 34 -12.76 -11.32 -9.76
N SER A 35 -11.63 -11.24 -10.47
CA SER A 35 -10.34 -10.91 -9.84
C SER A 35 -10.26 -9.47 -9.33
N LEU A 36 -10.88 -8.52 -10.05
CA LEU A 36 -10.94 -7.12 -9.63
C LEU A 36 -11.82 -6.94 -8.39
N LEU A 37 -12.99 -7.57 -8.39
CA LEU A 37 -13.90 -7.54 -7.23
C LEU A 37 -13.26 -8.19 -6.00
N GLN A 38 -12.57 -9.31 -6.18
CA GLN A 38 -11.85 -9.96 -5.08
C GLN A 38 -10.72 -9.08 -4.54
N ARG A 39 -9.97 -8.39 -5.41
CA ARG A 39 -8.90 -7.49 -4.97
C ARG A 39 -9.45 -6.27 -4.22
N GLN A 40 -10.56 -5.69 -4.68
CA GLN A 40 -11.24 -4.60 -3.96
C GLN A 40 -11.76 -5.06 -2.59
N ALA A 41 -12.34 -6.27 -2.51
CA ALA A 41 -12.81 -6.82 -1.25
C ALA A 41 -11.66 -7.06 -0.26
N ALA A 42 -10.54 -7.64 -0.72
CA ALA A 42 -9.36 -7.86 0.10
C ALA A 42 -8.75 -6.53 0.62
N GLU A 43 -8.76 -5.49 -0.21
CA GLU A 43 -8.29 -4.16 0.19
C GLU A 43 -9.20 -3.48 1.22
N GLN A 44 -10.52 -3.59 1.04
CA GLN A 44 -11.47 -3.08 2.04
C GLN A 44 -11.32 -3.84 3.37
N GLU A 45 -11.18 -5.16 3.30
CA GLU A 45 -10.93 -5.99 4.48
C GLU A 45 -9.62 -5.61 5.18
N LEU A 46 -8.56 -5.25 4.43
CA LEU A 46 -7.31 -4.75 4.99
C LEU A 46 -7.53 -3.46 5.80
N LEU A 47 -8.31 -2.51 5.28
CA LEU A 47 -8.66 -1.27 5.99
C LEU A 47 -9.47 -1.54 7.26
N ASP A 48 -10.44 -2.45 7.19
CA ASP A 48 -11.29 -2.82 8.33
C ASP A 48 -10.50 -3.56 9.43
N ILE A 49 -9.59 -4.45 9.04
CA ILE A 49 -8.68 -5.14 9.97
C ILE A 49 -7.70 -4.14 10.58
N GLY A 50 -7.13 -3.25 9.76
CA GLY A 50 -6.22 -2.21 10.22
C GLY A 50 -6.88 -1.24 11.21
N ALA A 51 -8.15 -0.88 10.98
CA ALA A 51 -8.96 -0.13 11.95
C ALA A 51 -9.05 -0.85 13.30
N GLN A 52 -9.35 -2.16 13.27
CA GLN A 52 -9.46 -2.95 14.50
C GLN A 52 -8.14 -3.06 15.26
N PHE A 53 -6.99 -3.10 14.57
CA PHE A 53 -5.69 -3.03 15.22
C PHE A 53 -5.45 -1.67 15.87
N ALA A 54 -5.74 -0.57 15.17
CA ALA A 54 -5.61 0.78 15.73
C ALA A 54 -6.51 0.98 16.95
N ASP A 55 -7.78 0.57 16.85
CA ASP A 55 -8.75 0.62 17.96
C ASP A 55 -8.31 -0.26 19.15
N ALA A 56 -7.72 -1.43 18.89
CA ALA A 56 -7.19 -2.31 19.93
C ALA A 56 -5.99 -1.69 20.65
N LEU A 57 -5.06 -1.07 19.91
CA LEU A 57 -3.93 -0.32 20.48
C LEU A 57 -4.44 0.85 21.33
N GLN A 58 -5.48 1.55 20.88
CA GLN A 58 -6.11 2.64 21.63
C GLN A 58 -6.77 2.15 22.91
N SER A 59 -7.51 1.05 22.83
CA SER A 59 -8.13 0.42 23.98
C SER A 59 -7.09 -0.04 25.00
N TYR A 60 -5.96 -0.59 24.55
CA TYR A 60 -4.86 -1.03 25.41
C TYR A 60 -4.18 0.17 26.11
N ALA A 61 -3.87 1.23 25.38
CA ALA A 61 -3.30 2.46 25.94
C ALA A 61 -4.24 3.10 26.97
N GLY A 62 -5.54 3.19 26.66
CA GLY A 62 -6.56 3.75 27.57
C GLY A 62 -6.85 2.89 28.80
N ALA A 63 -6.59 1.57 28.73
CA ALA A 63 -6.72 0.68 29.87
C ALA A 63 -5.49 0.70 30.81
N THR A 64 -4.37 1.29 30.38
CA THR A 64 -3.12 1.25 31.12
C THR A 64 -3.15 2.17 32.34
N PRO A 65 -2.89 1.67 33.56
CA PRO A 65 -2.75 2.52 34.74
C PRO A 65 -1.55 3.47 34.63
N ALA A 66 -1.64 4.64 35.28
CA ALA A 66 -0.55 5.60 35.31
C ALA A 66 0.76 4.97 35.84
N GLY A 67 1.88 5.22 35.16
CA GLY A 67 3.20 4.68 35.51
C GLY A 67 3.59 3.38 34.81
N GLN A 68 2.71 2.77 34.01
CA GLN A 68 3.03 1.62 33.16
C GLN A 68 3.14 2.02 31.68
N PRO A 69 3.89 1.26 30.86
CA PRO A 69 4.05 1.58 29.43
C PRO A 69 2.70 1.47 28.70
N GLN A 70 2.26 2.53 28.04
CA GLN A 70 0.94 2.55 27.39
C GLN A 70 0.85 1.63 26.18
N GLN A 71 1.97 1.32 25.54
CA GLN A 71 2.01 0.48 24.34
C GLN A 71 2.31 -0.98 24.70
N PRO A 72 1.72 -1.94 23.97
CA PRO A 72 2.07 -3.35 24.13
C PRO A 72 3.45 -3.64 23.53
N GLN A 73 4.19 -4.58 24.13
CA GLN A 73 5.48 -5.03 23.58
C GLN A 73 5.32 -6.02 22.41
N ASN A 74 4.18 -6.71 22.33
CA ASN A 74 3.87 -7.67 21.28
C ASN A 74 2.38 -7.63 20.95
N LEU A 75 2.00 -8.12 19.76
CA LEU A 75 0.58 -8.18 19.37
C LEU A 75 -0.23 -9.18 20.22
N ALA A 76 0.42 -10.19 20.82
CA ALA A 76 -0.26 -11.16 21.67
C ALA A 76 -0.85 -10.52 22.94
N ALA A 77 -0.23 -9.44 23.45
CA ALA A 77 -0.76 -8.65 24.56
C ALA A 77 -2.11 -7.98 24.24
N LEU A 78 -2.42 -7.75 22.96
CA LEU A 78 -3.75 -7.27 22.54
C LEU A 78 -4.82 -8.36 22.67
N LEU A 79 -4.46 -9.64 22.56
CA LEU A 79 -5.39 -10.76 22.76
C LEU A 79 -5.64 -11.03 24.24
N ARG A 80 -4.60 -10.92 25.07
CA ARG A 80 -4.65 -11.12 26.50
C ARG A 80 -3.68 -10.18 27.17
N ASP A 81 -4.21 -9.15 27.81
CA ASP A 81 -3.39 -8.20 28.57
C ASP A 81 -2.86 -8.89 29.85
N PRO A 82 -1.52 -9.02 30.03
CA PRO A 82 -0.93 -9.64 31.21
C PRO A 82 -1.01 -8.77 32.48
N ARG A 83 -1.37 -7.48 32.36
CA ARG A 83 -1.42 -6.54 33.48
C ARG A 83 -2.62 -6.74 34.38
N PHE A 84 -3.68 -7.37 33.85
CA PHE A 84 -4.89 -7.64 34.60
C PHE A 84 -4.95 -9.13 34.96
N PRO A 85 -5.32 -9.46 36.21
CA PRO A 85 -5.51 -10.86 36.61
C PRO A 85 -6.69 -11.52 35.88
N GLN A 86 -7.67 -10.71 35.45
CA GLN A 86 -8.78 -11.15 34.60
C GLN A 86 -8.41 -10.98 33.12
N VAL A 87 -8.82 -11.94 32.28
CA VAL A 87 -8.59 -11.89 30.83
C VAL A 87 -9.27 -10.65 30.24
N ARG A 88 -8.47 -9.63 29.92
CA ARG A 88 -8.90 -8.45 29.16
C ARG A 88 -8.39 -8.57 27.74
N ARG A 89 -9.31 -8.50 26.79
CA ARG A 89 -9.03 -8.68 25.36
C ARG A 89 -9.37 -7.39 24.60
N HIS A 90 -8.36 -6.81 23.95
CA HIS A 90 -8.50 -5.62 23.12
C HIS A 90 -8.72 -5.97 21.65
N LEU A 91 -8.20 -7.13 21.22
CA LEU A 91 -8.36 -7.66 19.87
C LEU A 91 -8.96 -9.07 19.91
N ARG A 92 -9.97 -9.35 19.08
CA ARG A 92 -10.69 -10.65 19.11
C ARG A 92 -9.80 -11.83 18.74
N LYS A 93 -8.96 -11.67 17.72
CA LYS A 93 -8.01 -12.65 17.19
C LYS A 93 -6.91 -11.92 16.41
N LEU A 94 -5.77 -12.58 16.19
CA LEU A 94 -4.80 -12.09 15.21
C LEU A 94 -5.38 -12.34 13.82
N TYR A 95 -5.60 -11.26 13.09
CA TYR A 95 -6.13 -11.31 11.74
C TYR A 95 -5.04 -11.73 10.75
N VAL A 96 -5.47 -12.42 9.70
CA VAL A 96 -4.64 -12.72 8.53
C VAL A 96 -4.68 -11.49 7.63
N ASP A 97 -3.53 -11.08 7.10
CA ASP A 97 -3.47 -10.05 6.07
C ASP A 97 -4.13 -10.59 4.78
N PRO A 98 -5.22 -9.98 4.29
CA PRO A 98 -5.98 -10.48 3.14
C PRO A 98 -5.21 -10.37 1.82
N ILE A 99 -4.15 -9.56 1.77
CA ILE A 99 -3.31 -9.40 0.58
C ILE A 99 -2.20 -10.46 0.54
N THR A 100 -1.53 -10.72 1.67
CA THR A 100 -0.44 -11.72 1.72
C THR A 100 -0.92 -13.13 2.07
N GLY A 101 -2.11 -13.27 2.65
CA GLY A 101 -2.66 -14.53 3.13
C GLY A 101 -1.97 -15.06 4.39
N ARG A 102 -1.16 -14.24 5.08
CA ARG A 102 -0.40 -14.64 6.28
C ARG A 102 -0.83 -13.83 7.50
N ALA A 103 -0.74 -14.42 8.69
CA ALA A 103 -0.98 -13.70 9.96
C ALA A 103 0.24 -12.88 10.42
N GLU A 104 1.11 -12.51 9.49
CA GLU A 104 2.36 -11.77 9.73
C GLU A 104 2.15 -10.30 9.38
N TRP A 105 2.42 -9.42 10.34
CA TRP A 105 2.24 -7.99 10.21
C TRP A 105 3.56 -7.27 10.46
N GLY A 106 3.82 -6.21 9.68
CA GLY A 106 4.88 -5.27 9.99
C GLY A 106 4.52 -4.49 11.25
N LEU A 107 5.48 -4.35 12.17
CA LEU A 107 5.28 -3.68 13.45
C LEU A 107 5.96 -2.32 13.42
N LEU A 108 5.25 -1.30 13.91
CA LEU A 108 5.78 0.04 14.07
C LEU A 108 6.04 0.27 15.54
N TYR A 109 7.27 0.64 15.88
CA TYR A 109 7.68 0.90 17.25
C TYR A 109 7.74 2.40 17.54
N GLN A 110 7.40 2.76 18.77
CA GLN A 110 7.60 4.12 19.27
C GLN A 110 9.11 4.42 19.36
N PRO A 111 9.59 5.56 18.82
CA PRO A 111 10.98 5.95 18.96
C PRO A 111 11.44 5.94 20.42
N GLY A 112 12.56 5.26 20.71
CA GLY A 112 13.12 5.15 22.06
C GLY A 112 12.45 4.11 22.97
N SER A 113 11.51 3.29 22.47
CA SER A 113 10.94 2.19 23.25
C SER A 113 10.58 0.98 22.37
N THR A 114 10.30 -0.16 22.99
CA THR A 114 9.83 -1.39 22.30
C THR A 114 8.29 -1.42 22.19
N GLY A 115 7.63 -0.29 22.46
CA GLY A 115 6.16 -0.20 22.40
C GLY A 115 5.67 -0.18 20.96
N ILE A 116 4.73 -1.08 20.62
CA ILE A 116 4.09 -1.08 19.31
C ILE A 116 3.06 0.05 19.26
N ILE A 117 3.18 0.93 18.26
CA ILE A 117 2.28 2.07 18.01
C ILE A 117 1.40 1.88 16.77
N GLY A 118 1.68 0.86 15.98
CA GLY A 118 0.89 0.54 14.82
C GLY A 118 1.35 -0.73 14.12
N VAL A 119 0.61 -1.07 13.07
CA VAL A 119 0.89 -2.20 12.18
C VAL A 119 0.78 -1.79 10.72
N HIS A 120 1.45 -2.50 9.82
CA HIS A 120 1.26 -2.37 8.37
C HIS A 120 1.32 -3.75 7.70
N SER A 121 0.75 -3.86 6.49
CA SER A 121 0.88 -5.07 5.67
C SER A 121 2.32 -5.25 5.19
N LEU A 122 2.80 -6.48 5.01
CA LEU A 122 4.12 -6.75 4.43
C LEU A 122 4.09 -6.76 2.89
N SER A 123 2.93 -6.59 2.27
CA SER A 123 2.77 -6.63 0.83
C SER A 123 3.33 -5.37 0.15
N GLN A 124 4.11 -5.59 -0.91
CA GLN A 124 4.52 -4.55 -1.86
C GLN A 124 3.54 -4.39 -3.03
N ALA A 125 2.37 -5.04 -2.99
CA ALA A 125 1.36 -4.84 -4.02
C ALA A 125 0.81 -3.40 -3.95
N ALA A 126 0.47 -2.86 -5.12
CA ALA A 126 -0.10 -1.53 -5.22
C ALA A 126 -1.59 -1.52 -4.80
N PRO A 127 -2.07 -0.50 -4.07
CA PRO A 127 -3.48 -0.36 -3.76
C PRO A 127 -4.29 0.06 -4.99
N LEU A 128 -5.58 -0.29 -5.00
CA LEU A 128 -6.56 0.20 -5.96
C LEU A 128 -7.11 1.56 -5.53
N LYS A 129 -7.28 1.78 -4.22
CA LYS A 129 -7.73 3.05 -3.65
C LYS A 129 -6.54 4.00 -3.47
N VAL A 130 -6.62 5.14 -4.14
CA VAL A 130 -5.58 6.18 -4.11
C VAL A 130 -6.03 7.42 -3.31
N ALA A 131 -7.34 7.62 -3.15
CA ALA A 131 -7.92 8.81 -2.53
C ALA A 131 -9.28 8.54 -1.85
N ASN A 132 -9.84 9.58 -1.22
CA ASN A 132 -11.15 9.57 -0.57
C ASN A 132 -11.20 8.56 0.58
N PHE A 133 -10.14 8.52 1.37
CA PHE A 133 -10.09 7.70 2.57
C PHE A 133 -10.90 8.36 3.70
N GLU A 134 -11.33 7.56 4.67
CA GLU A 134 -11.87 8.11 5.92
C GLU A 134 -10.83 8.96 6.63
N ALA A 135 -11.27 9.90 7.48
CA ALA A 135 -10.37 10.81 8.20
C ALA A 135 -9.26 10.11 9.01
N ARG A 136 -9.50 8.86 9.44
CA ARG A 136 -8.51 8.04 10.15
C ARG A 136 -7.41 7.45 9.24
N PHE A 137 -7.53 7.58 7.93
CA PHE A 137 -6.66 6.96 6.92
C PHE A 137 -6.14 7.97 5.90
N THR A 138 -6.27 9.27 6.14
CA THR A 138 -5.79 10.33 5.23
C THR A 138 -4.30 10.19 4.86
N GLY A 139 -3.48 9.64 5.76
CA GLY A 139 -2.06 9.38 5.49
C GLY A 139 -1.77 8.30 4.43
N PHE A 140 -2.80 7.63 3.90
CA PHE A 140 -2.66 6.58 2.88
C PHE A 140 -2.85 7.10 1.45
N GLU A 141 -3.27 8.35 1.29
CA GLU A 141 -3.47 8.95 -0.02
C GLU A 141 -2.16 9.02 -0.82
N GLY A 142 -2.23 8.59 -2.08
CA GLY A 142 -1.08 8.59 -2.99
C GLY A 142 0.01 7.57 -2.67
N LYS A 143 -0.16 6.68 -1.68
CA LYS A 143 0.81 5.62 -1.37
C LYS A 143 0.87 4.57 -2.47
N VAL A 144 2.07 4.08 -2.76
CA VAL A 144 2.32 3.17 -3.90
C VAL A 144 2.19 1.71 -3.47
N HIS A 145 2.41 1.41 -2.19
CA HIS A 145 2.44 0.04 -1.67
C HIS A 145 1.61 -0.09 -0.38
N PHE A 146 1.02 -1.27 -0.15
CA PHE A 146 0.32 -1.56 1.12
C PHE A 146 1.24 -1.50 2.35
N SER A 147 2.54 -1.72 2.19
CA SER A 147 3.52 -1.54 3.26
C SER A 147 3.60 -0.11 3.80
N GLU A 148 3.16 0.87 3.01
CA GLU A 148 3.14 2.28 3.42
C GLU A 148 1.85 2.64 4.17
N TRP A 149 0.84 1.77 4.16
CA TRP A 149 -0.40 1.94 4.91
C TRP A 149 -0.18 1.55 6.36
N ARG A 150 0.15 2.57 7.16
CA ARG A 150 0.52 2.47 8.56
C ARG A 150 -0.70 2.70 9.45
N PHE A 151 -1.27 1.63 10.00
CA PHE A 151 -2.39 1.68 10.93
C PHE A 151 -1.89 1.99 12.33
N MET A 152 -2.03 3.23 12.78
CA MET A 152 -1.45 3.72 14.05
C MET A 152 -2.52 4.20 15.03
N LEU A 153 -2.17 4.19 16.32
CA LEU A 153 -2.97 4.69 17.44
C LEU A 153 -3.53 6.11 17.21
N ASP A 154 -2.67 6.99 16.68
CA ASP A 154 -2.97 8.40 16.47
C ASP A 154 -2.85 8.75 14.97
N SER A 155 -3.66 8.13 14.12
CA SER A 155 -3.59 8.41 12.68
C SER A 155 -3.95 9.86 12.30
N ARG A 156 -4.49 10.64 13.25
CA ARG A 156 -4.79 12.08 13.10
C ARG A 156 -3.54 12.95 12.91
N VAL A 157 -2.36 12.53 13.38
CA VAL A 157 -1.12 13.34 13.32
C VAL A 157 -0.25 13.03 12.10
N SER A 158 -0.65 12.11 11.21
CA SER A 158 0.11 11.82 9.99
C SER A 158 -0.24 12.73 8.80
N SER A 159 -1.09 13.75 8.98
CA SER A 159 -1.44 14.75 7.96
C SER A 159 -0.55 15.99 7.99
N VAL A 160 0.72 15.87 8.38
CA VAL A 160 1.70 16.91 8.07
C VAL A 160 2.41 16.48 6.78
N PRO A 161 2.05 17.03 5.61
CA PRO A 161 2.95 16.92 4.47
C PRO A 161 4.28 17.51 4.91
N SER A 162 5.37 16.76 4.71
CA SER A 162 6.73 17.25 4.84
C SER A 162 6.92 18.37 3.81
N ALA A 163 6.46 19.58 4.13
CA ALA A 163 6.91 20.79 3.49
C ALA A 163 8.40 20.89 3.79
N GLY A 164 9.21 20.88 2.74
CA GLY A 164 10.65 21.12 2.83
C GLY A 164 10.96 22.41 3.59
N PRO A 165 12.21 22.59 4.04
CA PRO A 165 12.58 23.70 4.92
C PRO A 165 12.36 25.03 4.20
N ALA A 166 11.25 25.70 4.50
CA ALA A 166 11.10 27.12 4.27
C ALA A 166 11.97 27.83 5.31
N ALA A 167 13.19 28.15 4.90
CA ALA A 167 14.06 29.05 5.63
C ALA A 167 13.36 30.40 5.78
N VAL A 168 13.02 30.75 7.01
CA VAL A 168 12.71 32.12 7.41
C VAL A 168 14.00 32.74 7.94
N PRO A 169 14.54 33.82 7.33
CA PRO A 169 15.49 34.67 8.03
C PRO A 169 14.74 35.62 8.97
N ALA A 170 15.22 35.69 10.20
CA ALA A 170 14.73 36.62 11.22
C ALA A 170 15.23 38.04 10.96
N SER A 171 14.26 38.97 10.95
CA SER A 171 14.22 40.30 11.58
C SER A 171 15.44 41.24 11.54
N ASP A 172 15.23 42.46 11.02
CA ASP A 172 15.63 43.66 11.79
C ASP A 172 14.79 44.91 11.44
N GLU A 173 14.94 45.91 12.29
CA GLU A 173 14.05 46.97 12.80
C GLU A 173 13.60 48.15 11.86
N ALA A 174 12.38 48.66 12.15
CA ALA A 174 11.86 50.04 12.09
C ALA A 174 11.97 50.97 10.84
N GLY A 175 10.82 51.55 10.44
CA GLY A 175 10.76 52.95 9.95
C GLY A 175 9.87 53.28 8.74
N ILE A 176 8.63 53.74 8.99
CA ILE A 176 7.94 54.90 8.35
C ILE A 176 7.63 54.88 6.82
N ALA A 177 6.33 54.65 6.52
CA ALA A 177 5.44 55.36 5.54
C ALA A 177 5.63 55.19 3.99
N PRO A 178 4.58 55.50 3.16
CA PRO A 178 4.14 54.65 2.05
C PRO A 178 4.46 55.18 0.63
N ALA A 179 4.46 54.29 -0.37
CA ALA A 179 4.37 54.66 -1.78
C ALA A 179 3.59 53.59 -2.59
N LEU A 180 2.49 54.01 -3.22
CA LEU A 180 1.78 53.33 -4.33
C LEU A 180 2.45 53.71 -5.67
N PRO A 181 1.98 53.24 -6.86
CA PRO A 181 1.72 51.88 -7.39
C PRO A 181 2.59 51.64 -8.68
N ALA A 182 2.66 50.44 -9.30
CA ALA A 182 1.84 49.98 -10.44
C ALA A 182 2.53 48.76 -11.16
N PRO A 183 1.80 47.92 -11.94
CA PRO A 183 2.27 46.69 -12.63
C PRO A 183 2.86 47.02 -14.04
N PRO A 184 3.25 46.11 -14.99
CA PRO A 184 2.75 44.73 -15.21
C PRO A 184 3.64 43.71 -16.01
N LEU A 185 3.01 42.58 -16.38
CA LEU A 185 3.12 41.81 -17.65
C LEU A 185 4.32 40.86 -17.94
N PHE A 186 3.96 39.56 -18.14
CA PHE A 186 4.59 38.52 -18.99
C PHE A 186 6.06 38.14 -18.64
N SER A 187 6.63 36.94 -18.80
CA SER A 187 6.41 35.77 -19.66
C SER A 187 7.37 34.70 -19.12
N HIS A 188 6.97 33.44 -18.95
CA HIS A 188 7.95 32.35 -18.80
C HIS A 188 7.98 31.53 -20.10
N PRO A 189 9.12 31.46 -20.80
CA PRO A 189 9.27 30.60 -21.97
C PRO A 189 9.41 29.13 -21.55
N ILE A 190 8.75 28.25 -22.31
CA ILE A 190 8.92 26.80 -22.28
C ILE A 190 10.29 26.45 -22.89
N ALA A 191 11.13 25.75 -22.13
CA ALA A 191 12.33 25.09 -22.63
C ALA A 191 12.05 23.57 -22.80
N PRO A 192 12.42 22.95 -23.93
CA PRO A 192 12.17 21.52 -24.17
C PRO A 192 13.08 20.59 -23.35
N PRO A 193 12.67 19.33 -23.10
CA PRO A 193 13.35 18.38 -22.22
C PRO A 193 14.74 17.98 -22.75
N GLN A 194 15.76 18.04 -21.90
CA GLN A 194 17.07 17.44 -22.18
C GLN A 194 17.01 15.95 -21.85
N GLU A 195 17.10 15.14 -22.90
CA GLU A 195 17.23 13.68 -22.91
C GLU A 195 18.58 13.30 -22.29
N GLN A 196 18.57 12.66 -21.11
CA GLN A 196 19.78 12.18 -20.45
C GLN A 196 20.16 10.81 -21.03
N THR A 197 21.24 10.80 -21.81
CA THR A 197 21.91 9.61 -22.35
C THR A 197 22.53 8.76 -21.23
N PRO A 198 22.36 7.41 -21.24
CA PRO A 198 23.01 6.51 -20.29
C PRO A 198 24.54 6.48 -20.43
N PRO A 199 25.32 6.40 -19.33
CA PRO A 199 26.77 6.25 -19.44
C PRO A 199 27.18 4.81 -19.79
N GLU A 200 28.07 4.71 -20.78
CA GLU A 200 28.76 3.51 -21.25
C GLU A 200 29.69 2.89 -20.17
N PRO A 201 29.97 1.57 -20.20
CA PRO A 201 30.78 0.89 -19.18
C PRO A 201 32.27 1.24 -19.31
N VAL A 202 32.88 1.61 -18.18
CA VAL A 202 34.33 1.90 -18.11
C VAL A 202 35.12 0.59 -18.14
N GLU A 203 35.91 0.43 -19.19
CA GLU A 203 36.94 -0.58 -19.41
C GLU A 203 38.02 -0.50 -18.31
N GLN A 204 38.20 -1.58 -17.54
CA GLN A 204 39.22 -1.68 -16.49
C GLN A 204 40.57 -2.07 -17.12
N PRO A 205 41.67 -1.33 -16.86
CA PRO A 205 42.98 -1.68 -17.38
C PRO A 205 43.61 -2.86 -16.64
N GLU A 206 44.20 -3.71 -17.47
CA GLU A 206 45.15 -4.78 -17.18
C GLU A 206 46.23 -4.37 -16.17
N ALA A 207 46.33 -5.08 -15.04
CA ALA A 207 47.46 -5.01 -14.12
C ALA A 207 48.33 -6.26 -14.32
N GLN A 208 49.37 -6.10 -15.12
CA GLN A 208 50.51 -7.02 -15.14
C GLN A 208 51.33 -6.80 -13.87
N ASN A 209 51.47 -7.84 -13.04
CA ASN A 209 52.71 -8.01 -12.30
C ASN A 209 53.09 -9.50 -12.20
N SER A 210 54.26 -9.77 -12.74
CA SER A 210 54.98 -11.03 -12.79
C SER A 210 55.34 -11.55 -11.38
N ALA A 211 55.27 -12.87 -11.20
CA ALA A 211 56.35 -13.68 -10.61
C ALA A 211 55.85 -15.11 -10.32
N GLU A 212 55.97 -15.94 -11.34
CA GLU A 212 56.56 -17.29 -11.30
C GLU A 212 57.21 -17.68 -9.95
N ASN A 213 56.57 -18.60 -9.20
CA ASN A 213 57.23 -19.67 -8.44
C ASN A 213 56.19 -20.67 -7.90
N THR A 214 56.26 -21.93 -8.32
CA THR A 214 55.72 -23.19 -7.72
C THR A 214 55.57 -24.16 -8.90
N ALA A 215 56.59 -24.97 -9.19
CA ALA A 215 56.79 -26.31 -8.67
C ALA A 215 55.95 -27.36 -9.41
N GLU A 216 56.69 -28.37 -9.89
CA GLU A 216 56.29 -29.64 -10.53
C GLU A 216 56.12 -29.65 -12.06
#